data_AF-A0A845EYP9-F1
#
_entry.id   AF-A0A845EYP9-F1
#
_cell.length_a   1.000
_cell.length_b   1.000
_cell.length_c   1.000
_cell.angle_alpha   90.00
_cell.angle_beta   90.00
_cell.angle_gamma   90.00
#
_symmetry.space_group_name_H-M   'P 1'
#
loop_
_entity.id
_entity.type
_entity.pdbx_description
1 polymer ?
#
loop_
_entity_poly.entity_id
_entity_poly.type
_entity_poly.pdbx_seq_one_letter_code
_entity_poly.pdbx_strand_id
1 'polypeptide(L)'
;MPQSAYLTPVTEEDLSLIHVKELLTYYMNITSKTGEQLSWSYGDFAFPYTLVENADSDEWFYLKGNSDAYRIIVIGLVEKKIQVVLPDQSTHGDKAKANELCKFLATKLKADLILFNGRKMRYAKK
;
A
#
# COMPACT_ATOMS: atom_id res chain seq x y z
N MET A 1 -12.11 6.09 -14.76
CA MET A 1 -12.83 5.92 -13.49
C MET A 1 -11.85 5.42 -12.44
N PRO A 2 -11.83 6.02 -11.24
CA PRO A 2 -10.96 5.60 -10.18
C PRO A 2 -11.29 4.17 -9.75
N GLN A 3 -10.27 3.41 -9.40
CA GLN A 3 -10.42 2.01 -8.97
C GLN A 3 -10.01 1.89 -7.50
N SER A 4 -10.74 1.09 -6.74
CA SER A 4 -10.42 0.83 -5.33
C SER A 4 -10.22 -0.66 -5.06
N ALA A 5 -9.27 -0.96 -4.20
CA ALA A 5 -9.12 -2.24 -3.53
C ALA A 5 -9.38 -2.04 -2.03
N TYR A 6 -9.87 -3.08 -1.37
CA TYR A 6 -10.25 -3.03 0.04
C TYR A 6 -9.62 -4.19 0.80
N LEU A 7 -9.04 -3.90 1.96
CA LEU A 7 -8.57 -4.90 2.92
C LEU A 7 -9.40 -4.82 4.19
N THR A 8 -9.98 -5.94 4.57
CA THR A 8 -10.73 -6.08 5.82
C THR A 8 -9.99 -7.08 6.72
N PRO A 9 -9.29 -6.62 7.76
CA PRO A 9 -8.63 -7.51 8.73
C PRO A 9 -9.62 -8.53 9.28
N VAL A 10 -9.18 -9.78 9.46
CA VAL A 10 -10.03 -10.86 10.01
C VAL A 10 -10.22 -10.71 11.52
N THR A 11 -9.30 -10.04 12.21
CA THR A 11 -9.37 -9.73 13.64
C THR A 11 -9.73 -8.27 13.87
N GLU A 12 -10.47 -7.98 14.93
CA GLU A 12 -10.82 -6.60 15.36
C GLU A 12 -9.64 -5.87 16.04
N GLU A 13 -8.39 -6.27 15.78
CA GLU A 13 -7.22 -5.53 16.26
C GLU A 13 -7.27 -4.10 15.72
N ASP A 14 -6.81 -3.12 16.52
CA ASP A 14 -6.86 -1.69 16.20
C ASP A 14 -6.10 -1.40 14.90
N LEU A 15 -6.84 -1.41 13.79
CA LEU A 15 -6.37 -1.07 12.48
C LEU A 15 -6.05 0.43 12.46
N SER A 16 -4.77 0.77 12.47
CA SER A 16 -4.28 2.15 12.38
C SER A 16 -3.46 2.36 11.11
N LEU A 17 -3.52 3.57 10.54
CA LEU A 17 -2.64 3.92 9.43
C LEU A 17 -1.18 3.99 9.84
N ILE A 18 -0.88 4.20 11.12
CA ILE A 18 0.48 4.08 11.66
C ILE A 18 1.02 2.68 11.38
N HIS A 19 0.27 1.63 11.74
CA HIS A 19 0.70 0.26 11.48
C HIS A 19 0.81 -0.05 9.98
N VAL A 20 -0.08 0.51 9.15
CA VAL A 20 0.01 0.36 7.68
C VAL A 20 1.29 1.01 7.15
N LYS A 21 1.65 2.21 7.62
CA LYS A 21 2.90 2.91 7.25
C LYS A 21 4.14 2.11 7.68
N GLU A 22 4.14 1.49 8.87
CA GLU A 22 5.23 0.61 9.32
C GLU A 22 5.41 -0.59 8.38
N LEU A 23 4.31 -1.25 8.01
CA LEU A 23 4.33 -2.37 7.06
C LEU A 23 4.82 -1.94 5.67
N LEU A 24 4.45 -0.74 5.22
CA LEU A 24 4.95 -0.16 3.96
C LEU A 24 6.45 0.09 4.01
N THR A 25 6.93 0.74 5.08
CA THR A 25 8.36 0.98 5.28
C THR A 25 9.13 -0.33 5.31
N TYR A 26 8.61 -1.34 6.01
CA TYR A 26 9.17 -2.68 5.99
C TYR A 26 9.18 -3.28 4.58
N TYR A 27 8.08 -3.18 3.82
CA TYR A 27 7.99 -3.67 2.45
C TYR A 27 9.02 -3.01 1.52
N MET A 28 9.18 -1.69 1.61
CA MET A 28 10.19 -0.94 0.84
C MET A 28 11.61 -1.38 1.22
N ASN A 29 11.88 -1.64 2.50
CA ASN A 29 13.18 -2.08 2.99
C ASN A 29 13.55 -3.51 2.57
N ILE A 30 12.59 -4.44 2.51
CA ILE A 30 12.88 -5.82 2.08
C ILE A 30 12.95 -5.93 0.54
N THR A 31 12.34 -5.00 -0.18
CA THR A 31 12.37 -4.96 -1.65
C THR A 31 13.56 -4.17 -2.20
N SER A 32 14.19 -3.30 -1.40
CA SER A 32 15.43 -2.60 -1.77
C SER A 32 16.70 -3.46 -1.64
N LYS A 33 16.63 -4.60 -0.95
CA LYS A 33 17.81 -5.37 -0.50
C LYS A 33 18.48 -6.33 -1.49
N THR A 34 18.13 -6.31 -2.77
CA THR A 34 19.01 -6.87 -3.80
C THR A 34 20.05 -5.81 -4.21
N GLY A 35 21.02 -5.53 -3.33
CA GLY A 35 22.07 -4.56 -3.64
C GLY A 35 22.99 -4.21 -2.49
N GLU A 36 22.52 -3.44 -1.51
CA GLU A 36 23.44 -2.78 -0.57
C GLU A 36 22.92 -2.80 0.88
N GLN A 37 23.86 -2.89 1.82
CA GLN A 37 23.60 -2.80 3.26
C GLN A 37 22.86 -1.48 3.57
N LEU A 38 21.77 -1.60 4.33
CA LEU A 38 20.86 -0.50 4.67
C LEU A 38 21.60 0.64 5.40
N SER A 39 21.95 1.67 4.65
CA SER A 39 21.98 3.03 5.18
C SER A 39 20.54 3.55 5.22
N TRP A 40 20.19 4.28 6.28
CA TRP A 40 18.91 4.98 6.44
C TRP A 40 18.81 6.20 5.49
N SER A 41 19.22 6.05 4.23
CA SER A 41 19.04 7.08 3.21
C SER A 41 17.62 6.98 2.65
N TYR A 42 16.82 8.01 2.94
CA TYR A 42 15.49 8.27 2.39
C TYR A 42 15.44 8.38 0.83
N GLY A 43 16.50 8.00 0.12
CA GLY A 43 16.72 8.33 -1.29
C GLY A 43 16.64 7.17 -2.29
N ASP A 44 16.95 5.93 -1.90
CA ASP A 44 17.21 4.85 -2.89
C ASP A 44 16.40 3.58 -2.61
N PHE A 45 15.08 3.69 -2.53
CA PHE A 45 14.23 2.49 -2.52
C PHE A 45 14.07 1.95 -3.94
N ALA A 46 14.28 0.65 -4.13
CA ALA A 46 13.88 -0.05 -5.37
C ALA A 46 12.36 0.01 -5.61
N PHE A 47 11.59 0.35 -4.57
CA PHE A 47 10.18 0.64 -4.67
C PHE A 47 9.98 2.06 -5.25
N PRO A 48 9.29 2.22 -6.39
CA PRO A 48 9.36 3.44 -7.20
C PRO A 48 8.43 4.57 -6.70
N TYR A 49 8.25 4.67 -5.38
CA TYR A 49 7.39 5.67 -4.74
C TYR A 49 8.02 6.24 -3.48
N THR A 50 7.68 7.49 -3.20
CA THR A 50 7.92 8.16 -1.92
C THR A 50 6.61 8.26 -1.14
N LEU A 51 6.63 7.93 0.15
CA LEU A 51 5.49 8.11 1.05
C LEU A 51 5.32 9.59 1.36
N VAL A 52 4.11 10.10 1.16
CA VAL A 52 3.72 11.48 1.50
C VAL A 52 2.53 11.43 2.43
N GLU A 53 2.71 11.99 3.63
CA GLU A 53 1.65 12.12 4.62
C GLU A 53 0.78 13.33 4.32
N ASN A 54 -0.50 13.25 4.68
CA ASN A 54 -1.36 14.42 4.65
C ASN A 54 -1.13 15.23 5.93
N ALA A 55 -0.67 16.48 5.78
CA ALA A 55 -0.41 17.37 6.91
C ALA A 55 -1.69 17.75 7.69
N ASP A 56 -2.86 17.67 7.03
CA ASP A 56 -4.13 18.15 7.55
C ASP A 56 -5.06 17.00 8.01
N SER A 57 -4.68 15.74 7.82
CA SER A 57 -5.50 14.58 8.20
C SER A 57 -4.68 13.31 8.38
N ASP A 58 -4.93 12.61 9.48
CA ASP A 58 -4.38 11.27 9.74
C ASP A 58 -5.23 10.13 9.13
N GLU A 59 -6.27 10.45 8.36
CA GLU A 59 -7.21 9.47 7.80
C GLU A 59 -6.75 8.86 6.47
N TRP A 60 -5.74 9.47 5.83
CA TRP A 60 -5.15 8.96 4.61
C TRP A 60 -3.74 9.52 4.34
N PHE A 61 -3.00 8.83 3.51
CA PHE A 61 -1.72 9.27 2.95
C PHE A 61 -1.60 8.76 1.51
N TYR A 62 -0.54 9.11 0.81
CA TYR A 62 -0.34 8.64 -0.56
C TYR A 62 1.12 8.29 -0.86
N LEU A 63 1.28 7.45 -1.87
CA LEU A 63 2.55 7.08 -2.45
C LEU A 63 2.70 7.86 -3.74
N LYS A 64 3.65 8.79 -3.81
CA LYS A 64 3.96 9.59 -5.00
C LYS A 64 4.99 8.85 -5.85
N GLY A 65 4.72 8.64 -7.12
CA GLY A 65 5.66 7.98 -8.03
C GLY A 65 6.92 8.81 -8.28
N ASN A 66 8.06 8.12 -8.39
CA ASN A 66 9.38 8.74 -8.56
C ASN A 66 9.85 8.79 -10.03
N SER A 67 9.02 8.32 -10.97
CA SER A 67 9.30 8.37 -12.41
C SER A 67 8.01 8.44 -13.22
N ASP A 68 8.08 8.72 -14.52
CA ASP A 68 6.89 8.84 -15.38
C ASP A 68 6.06 7.56 -15.51
N ALA A 69 6.65 6.41 -15.19
CA ALA A 69 5.94 5.13 -15.18
C ALA A 69 4.98 4.98 -13.99
N TYR A 70 5.07 5.85 -12.98
CA TYR A 70 4.30 5.76 -11.74
C TYR A 70 3.75 7.14 -11.35
N ARG A 71 2.49 7.23 -10.95
CA ARG A 71 1.86 8.51 -10.62
C ARG A 71 1.54 8.59 -9.14
N ILE A 72 0.51 7.89 -8.71
CA ILE A 72 0.00 8.00 -7.35
C ILE A 72 -0.80 6.76 -6.95
N ILE A 73 -0.65 6.36 -5.69
CA ILE A 73 -1.52 5.40 -5.01
C ILE A 73 -1.97 6.06 -3.71
N VAL A 74 -3.27 6.18 -3.47
CA VAL A 74 -3.82 6.76 -2.25
C VAL A 74 -4.23 5.64 -1.30
N ILE A 75 -3.93 5.78 -0.01
CA ILE A 75 -4.23 4.77 1.02
C ILE A 75 -4.90 5.47 2.19
N GLY A 76 -6.05 4.96 2.61
CA GLY A 76 -6.79 5.53 3.73
C GLY A 76 -7.59 4.49 4.49
N LEU A 77 -8.23 4.93 5.57
CA LEU A 77 -9.18 4.13 6.34
C LEU A 77 -10.61 4.58 6.04
N VAL A 78 -11.46 3.62 5.69
CA VAL A 78 -12.91 3.84 5.49
C VAL A 78 -13.65 2.70 6.17
N GLU A 79 -14.54 3.02 7.11
CA GLU A 79 -15.35 2.02 7.83
C GLU A 79 -14.54 0.85 8.41
N LYS A 80 -13.39 1.14 9.04
CA LYS A 80 -12.44 0.13 9.57
C LYS A 80 -11.84 -0.81 8.52
N LYS A 81 -11.85 -0.42 7.24
CA LYS A 81 -11.18 -1.12 6.14
C LYS A 81 -10.06 -0.24 5.61
N ILE A 82 -8.96 -0.86 5.19
CA ILE A 82 -7.98 -0.14 4.39
C ILE A 82 -8.53 -0.04 2.98
N GLN A 83 -8.66 1.19 2.49
CA GLN A 83 -8.95 1.46 1.09
C GLN A 83 -7.65 1.86 0.38
N VAL A 84 -7.39 1.24 -0.76
CA VAL A 84 -6.32 1.62 -1.67
C VAL A 84 -6.95 2.10 -2.97
N VAL A 85 -6.65 3.33 -3.39
CA VAL A 85 -7.27 3.97 -4.55
C VAL A 85 -6.22 4.25 -5.63
N LEU A 86 -6.58 3.92 -6.87
CA LEU A 86 -5.92 4.32 -8.10
C LEU A 86 -6.77 5.41 -8.77
N PRO A 87 -6.35 6.69 -8.73
CA PRO A 87 -7.02 7.77 -9.44
C PRO A 87 -7.06 7.57 -10.96
N ASP A 88 -7.84 8.39 -11.66
CA ASP A 88 -8.03 8.28 -13.11
C ASP A 88 -6.73 8.35 -13.94
N GLN A 89 -5.70 9.00 -13.41
CA GLN A 89 -4.41 9.16 -14.07
C GLN A 89 -3.40 8.05 -13.71
N SER A 90 -3.80 7.04 -12.94
CA SER A 90 -2.92 5.93 -12.58
C SER A 90 -2.49 5.11 -13.80
N THR A 91 -1.21 4.74 -13.83
CA THR A 91 -0.62 3.97 -14.92
C THR A 91 -0.85 2.47 -14.76
N HIS A 92 -0.46 1.70 -15.78
CA HIS A 92 -0.37 0.25 -15.64
C HIS A 92 0.63 -0.18 -14.55
N GLY A 93 1.73 0.57 -14.39
CA GLY A 93 2.72 0.37 -13.33
C GLY A 93 2.13 0.59 -11.94
N ASP A 94 1.32 1.64 -11.77
CA ASP A 94 0.59 1.91 -10.52
C ASP A 94 -0.31 0.73 -10.16
N LYS A 95 -1.08 0.24 -11.13
CA LYS A 95 -1.97 -0.90 -10.91
C LYS A 95 -1.21 -2.17 -10.55
N ALA A 96 -0.09 -2.45 -11.22
CA ALA A 96 0.73 -3.62 -10.91
C ALA A 96 1.28 -3.55 -9.48
N LYS A 97 1.89 -2.42 -9.10
CA LYS A 97 2.48 -2.23 -7.77
C LYS A 97 1.45 -2.15 -6.66
N ALA A 98 0.31 -1.50 -6.89
CA ALA A 98 -0.78 -1.50 -5.94
C ALA A 98 -1.33 -2.92 -5.68
N ASN A 99 -1.44 -3.77 -6.73
CA ASN A 99 -1.84 -5.16 -6.54
C ASN A 99 -0.81 -5.97 -5.72
N GLU A 100 0.49 -5.80 -5.99
CA GLU A 100 1.56 -6.42 -5.19
C GLU A 100 1.44 -5.99 -3.72
N LEU A 101 1.30 -4.68 -3.49
CA LEU A 101 1.19 -4.09 -2.17
C LEU A 101 -0.04 -4.60 -1.40
N CYS A 102 -1.22 -4.59 -2.03
CA CYS A 102 -2.45 -5.09 -1.42
C CYS A 102 -2.32 -6.56 -0.97
N LYS A 103 -1.66 -7.41 -1.77
CA LYS A 103 -1.44 -8.82 -1.39
C LYS A 103 -0.46 -8.95 -0.24
N PHE A 104 0.59 -8.14 -0.22
CA PHE A 104 1.55 -8.09 0.88
C PHE A 104 0.85 -7.68 2.19
N LEU A 105 0.11 -6.56 2.17
CA LEU A 105 -0.65 -6.07 3.33
C LEU A 105 -1.67 -7.09 3.80
N ALA A 106 -2.42 -7.70 2.88
CA ALA A 106 -3.41 -8.72 3.22
C ALA A 106 -2.78 -9.94 3.92
N THR A 107 -1.57 -10.31 3.52
CA THR A 107 -0.83 -11.41 4.17
C THR A 107 -0.39 -11.03 5.58
N LYS A 108 0.15 -9.81 5.77
CA LYS A 108 0.65 -9.35 7.07
C LYS A 108 -0.47 -9.09 8.08
N LEU A 109 -1.56 -8.50 7.61
CA LEU A 109 -2.74 -8.15 8.42
C LEU A 109 -3.73 -9.30 8.56
N LYS A 110 -3.51 -10.43 7.87
CA LYS A 110 -4.46 -11.54 7.75
C LYS A 110 -5.85 -11.03 7.35
N ALA A 111 -5.92 -10.32 6.23
CA ALA A 111 -7.12 -9.61 5.79
C ALA A 111 -7.80 -10.31 4.60
N ASP A 112 -9.13 -10.21 4.54
CA ASP A 112 -9.88 -10.44 3.30
C ASP A 112 -9.59 -9.27 2.35
N LEU A 113 -9.17 -9.59 1.12
CA LEU A 113 -8.78 -8.64 0.08
C LEU A 113 -9.78 -8.67 -1.08
N ILE A 114 -10.33 -7.52 -1.42
CA ILE A 114 -11.04 -7.28 -2.68
C ILE A 114 -10.11 -6.49 -3.59
N LEU A 115 -9.68 -7.10 -4.69
CA LEU A 115 -8.80 -6.48 -5.67
C LEU A 115 -9.53 -5.41 -6.51
N PHE A 116 -8.77 -4.56 -7.20
CA PHE A 116 -9.28 -3.52 -8.10
C PHE A 116 -10.22 -4.02 -9.21
N ASN A 117 -10.16 -5.31 -9.55
CA ASN A 117 -11.04 -5.95 -10.53
C ASN A 117 -12.24 -6.68 -9.89
N GLY A 118 -12.45 -6.52 -8.58
CA GLY A 118 -13.53 -7.16 -7.82
C GLY A 118 -13.25 -8.59 -7.35
N ARG A 119 -12.12 -9.22 -7.76
CA ARG A 119 -11.77 -10.57 -7.29
C ARG A 119 -11.50 -10.54 -5.78
N LYS A 120 -12.13 -11.48 -5.07
CA LYS A 120 -11.97 -11.67 -3.62
C LYS A 120 -10.89 -12.72 -3.32
N MET A 121 -10.05 -12.45 -2.33
CA MET A 121 -9.00 -13.34 -1.84
C MET A 121 -9.01 -13.33 -0.31
N ARG A 122 -8.94 -14.50 0.31
CA ARG A 122 -8.93 -14.65 1.77
C ARG A 122 -7.54 -15.02 2.25
N TYR A 123 -7.01 -14.24 3.18
CA TYR A 123 -5.71 -14.47 3.82
C TYR A 123 -5.93 -14.80 5.31
N ALA A 124 -6.61 -15.91 5.58
CA ALA A 124 -6.81 -16.40 6.95
C ALA A 124 -5.58 -17.20 7.44
N LYS A 125 -5.36 -17.23 8.75
CA LYS A 125 -4.38 -18.13 9.39
C LYS A 125 -4.75 -19.58 9.06
N LYS A 126 -3.80 -20.37 8.56
CA LYS A 126 -3.90 -21.84 8.64
C LYS A 126 -3.73 -22.28 10.09
#